data_AF-A0A329S0S8-F1
#
_entry.id   AF-A0A329S0S8-F1
#
_cell.length_a   1.000
_cell.length_b   1.000
_cell.length_c   1.000
_cell.angle_alpha   90.00
_cell.angle_beta   90.00
_cell.angle_gamma   90.00
#
_symmetry.space_group_name_H-M   'P 1'
#
loop_
_entity.id
_entity.type
_entity.pdbx_description
1 polymer ?
#
loop_
_entity_poly.entity_id
_entity_poly.type
_entity_poly.pdbx_seq_one_letter_code
_entity_poly.pdbx_strand_id
1 'polypeptide(L)'
;MFRYISTTCVTLQKYNVKKYLTLLRKISNTYGLTGADIPGAPLGKIYKLEDVDGWIKEGEYADFYEFHKIVGSSNGRYDYPKIKQQLGQVPVFGFNSGCYDINLIKKDLFAVIGTENITLVIKNPSYMCIATGYMRTLDISNYVPAGTSYDKYLTTYLGGCKCEDKVQCVCGLGKGIFPYE
;
A
#
# COMPACT_ATOMS: atom_id res chain seq x y z
N MET A 1 13.21 16.39 1.39
CA MET A 1 12.59 15.23 2.09
C MET A 1 11.20 14.89 1.53
N PHE A 2 10.22 15.80 1.57
CA PHE A 2 8.85 15.50 1.09
C PHE A 2 8.73 15.13 -0.39
N ARG A 3 9.48 15.80 -1.29
CA ARG A 3 9.55 15.40 -2.72
C ARG A 3 10.04 13.97 -2.91
N TYR A 4 11.06 13.58 -2.14
CA TYR A 4 11.59 12.22 -2.19
C TYR A 4 10.54 11.20 -1.75
N ILE A 5 9.86 11.44 -0.63
CA ILE A 5 8.77 10.58 -0.14
C ILE A 5 7.67 10.46 -1.21
N SER A 6 7.23 11.57 -1.77
CA SER A 6 6.20 11.59 -2.82
C SER A 6 6.60 10.76 -4.04
N THR A 7 7.82 10.94 -4.55
CA THR A 7 8.34 10.15 -5.68
C THR A 7 8.41 8.67 -5.33
N THR A 8 8.92 8.31 -4.16
CA THR A 8 8.99 6.92 -3.71
C THR A 8 7.60 6.27 -3.58
N CYS A 9 6.61 7.00 -3.06
CA CYS A 9 5.22 6.52 -2.99
C CYS A 9 4.68 6.19 -4.39
N VAL A 10 4.88 7.09 -5.37
CA VAL A 10 4.45 6.84 -6.76
C VAL A 10 5.15 5.62 -7.35
N THR A 11 6.46 5.48 -7.13
CA THR A 11 7.22 4.30 -7.59
C THR A 11 6.69 3.00 -6.99
N LEU A 12 6.38 2.98 -5.68
CA LEU A 12 5.81 1.81 -5.01
C LEU A 12 4.42 1.46 -5.53
N GLN A 13 3.55 2.47 -5.74
CA GLN A 13 2.23 2.23 -6.31
C GLN A 13 2.32 1.66 -7.72
N LYS A 14 3.20 2.20 -8.57
CA LYS A 14 3.47 1.66 -9.92
C LYS A 14 3.95 0.21 -9.86
N TYR A 15 4.86 -0.10 -8.94
CA TYR A 15 5.35 -1.45 -8.72
C TYR A 15 4.21 -2.40 -8.29
N ASN A 16 3.37 -2.01 -7.32
CA ASN A 16 2.25 -2.81 -6.86
C ASN A 16 1.26 -3.12 -7.99
N VAL A 17 0.83 -2.09 -8.74
CA VAL A 17 -0.10 -2.26 -9.87
C VAL A 17 0.50 -3.19 -10.92
N LYS A 18 1.79 -3.01 -11.27
CA LYS A 18 2.48 -3.89 -12.22
C LYS A 18 2.57 -5.32 -11.73
N LYS A 19 2.95 -5.53 -10.46
CA LYS A 19 3.09 -6.85 -9.83
C LYS A 19 1.79 -7.63 -9.83
N TYR A 20 0.68 -6.98 -9.49
CA TYR A 20 -0.64 -7.60 -9.42
C TYR A 20 -1.44 -7.50 -10.73
N LEU A 21 -0.85 -7.02 -11.83
CA LEU A 21 -1.55 -6.77 -13.09
C LEU A 21 -2.28 -8.02 -13.61
N THR A 22 -1.62 -9.19 -13.59
CA THR A 22 -2.23 -10.45 -14.05
C THR A 22 -3.43 -10.85 -13.20
N LEU A 23 -3.37 -10.61 -11.89
CA LEU A 23 -4.46 -10.90 -10.97
C LEU A 23 -5.62 -9.91 -11.17
N LEU A 24 -5.31 -8.62 -11.29
CA LEU A 24 -6.27 -7.58 -11.65
C LEU A 24 -6.97 -7.91 -12.97
N ARG A 25 -6.22 -8.45 -13.95
CA ARG A 25 -6.75 -8.94 -15.22
C ARG A 25 -7.80 -10.02 -15.04
N LYS A 26 -7.47 -11.05 -14.26
CA LYS A 26 -8.41 -12.15 -13.98
C LYS A 26 -9.66 -11.66 -13.26
N ILE A 27 -9.50 -10.88 -12.18
CA ILE A 27 -10.62 -10.39 -11.37
C ILE A 27 -11.54 -9.49 -12.20
N SER A 28 -10.99 -8.54 -12.94
CA SER A 28 -11.82 -7.62 -13.73
C SER A 28 -12.48 -8.30 -14.93
N ASN A 29 -11.89 -9.37 -15.48
CA ASN A 29 -12.55 -10.15 -16.52
C ASN A 29 -13.72 -10.98 -15.98
N THR A 30 -13.60 -11.49 -14.75
CA THR A 30 -14.65 -12.28 -14.10
C THR A 30 -15.81 -11.42 -13.59
N TYR A 31 -15.50 -10.31 -12.93
CA TYR A 31 -16.49 -9.48 -12.22
C TYR A 31 -16.81 -8.15 -12.92
N GLY A 32 -16.08 -7.84 -14.00
CA GLY A 32 -16.11 -6.52 -14.62
C GLY A 32 -15.46 -5.44 -13.75
N LEU A 33 -15.30 -4.25 -14.32
CA LEU A 33 -15.01 -3.02 -13.60
C LEU A 33 -16.30 -2.43 -13.01
N THR A 34 -17.18 -3.28 -12.50
CA THR A 34 -18.48 -2.89 -12.00
C THR A 34 -18.31 -1.92 -10.84
N GLY A 35 -18.94 -0.74 -10.91
CA GLY A 35 -18.81 0.31 -9.90
C GLY A 35 -17.43 0.97 -9.82
N ALA A 36 -16.60 0.85 -10.84
CA ALA A 36 -15.56 1.84 -11.09
C ALA A 36 -16.22 3.12 -11.62
N ASP A 37 -15.88 4.28 -11.05
CA ASP A 37 -16.24 5.57 -11.66
C ASP A 37 -15.17 5.90 -12.70
N ILE A 38 -15.49 5.70 -13.97
CA ILE A 38 -14.55 5.91 -15.08
C ILE A 38 -14.91 7.25 -15.72
N PRO A 39 -14.02 8.26 -15.66
CA PRO A 39 -14.32 9.58 -16.22
C PRO A 39 -14.67 9.51 -17.70
N GLY A 40 -15.79 10.14 -18.08
CA GLY A 40 -16.27 10.18 -19.46
C GLY A 40 -17.02 8.90 -19.91
N ALA A 41 -17.07 7.86 -19.08
CA ALA A 41 -17.74 6.61 -19.42
C ALA A 41 -19.23 6.64 -18.96
N PRO A 42 -20.17 6.16 -19.78
CA PRO A 42 -21.58 6.06 -19.38
C PRO A 42 -21.79 5.23 -18.10
N LEU A 43 -22.50 5.82 -17.14
CA LEU A 43 -22.90 5.18 -15.89
C LEU A 43 -23.77 3.95 -16.16
N GLY A 44 -23.50 2.85 -15.45
CA GLY A 44 -24.29 1.62 -15.52
C GLY A 44 -23.84 0.59 -16.55
N LYS A 45 -22.83 0.89 -17.37
CA LYS A 45 -22.17 -0.10 -18.24
C LYS A 45 -21.07 -0.83 -17.46
N ILE A 46 -21.01 -2.15 -17.60
CA ILE A 46 -19.91 -2.96 -17.07
C ILE A 46 -18.79 -2.95 -18.10
N TYR A 47 -17.67 -2.32 -17.74
CA TYR A 47 -16.47 -2.30 -18.57
C TYR A 47 -15.58 -3.50 -18.24
N LYS A 48 -14.94 -4.07 -19.26
CA LYS A 48 -13.91 -5.09 -19.12
C LYS A 48 -12.54 -4.46 -19.34
N LEU A 49 -11.48 -5.22 -19.05
CA LEU A 49 -10.13 -4.74 -19.32
C LEU A 49 -9.77 -4.67 -20.80
N GLU A 50 -10.51 -5.36 -21.66
CA GLU A 50 -10.39 -5.20 -23.12
C GLU A 50 -10.76 -3.78 -23.55
N ASP A 51 -11.77 -3.17 -22.90
CA ASP A 51 -12.14 -1.77 -23.14
C ASP A 51 -11.00 -0.83 -22.70
N VAL A 52 -10.39 -1.11 -21.54
CA VAL A 52 -9.24 -0.34 -21.02
C VAL A 52 -8.01 -0.48 -21.92
N ASP A 53 -7.71 -1.69 -22.41
CA ASP A 53 -6.62 -1.92 -23.35
C ASP A 53 -6.90 -1.20 -24.69
N GLY A 54 -8.17 -1.06 -25.08
CA GLY A 54 -8.62 -0.21 -26.20
C GLY A 54 -8.29 1.26 -25.98
N TRP A 55 -8.73 1.82 -24.84
CA TRP A 55 -8.47 3.22 -24.48
C TRP A 55 -6.98 3.55 -24.38
N ILE A 56 -6.15 2.61 -23.89
CA ILE A 56 -4.69 2.78 -23.86
C ILE A 56 -4.12 2.81 -25.28
N LYS A 57 -4.62 1.99 -26.21
CA LYS A 57 -4.19 2.00 -27.62
C LYS A 57 -4.64 3.26 -28.36
N GLU A 58 -5.83 3.77 -28.03
CA GLU A 58 -6.39 5.00 -28.59
C GLU A 58 -5.70 6.26 -28.02
N GLY A 59 -4.92 6.11 -26.96
CA GLY A 59 -4.14 7.18 -26.34
C GLY A 59 -4.90 7.99 -25.31
N GLU A 60 -6.07 7.52 -24.85
CA GLU A 60 -6.81 8.16 -23.76
C GLU A 60 -6.09 8.03 -22.40
N TYR A 61 -5.33 6.95 -22.24
CA TYR A 61 -4.46 6.71 -21.08
C TYR A 61 -3.07 6.25 -21.55
N ALA A 62 -1.99 6.75 -20.96
CA ALA A 62 -0.63 6.37 -21.32
C ALA A 62 -0.28 4.94 -20.90
N ASP A 63 -0.77 4.51 -19.73
CA ASP A 63 -0.61 3.15 -19.24
C ASP A 63 -1.73 2.72 -18.29
N PHE A 64 -1.72 1.44 -17.91
CA PHE A 64 -2.70 0.89 -16.97
C PHE A 64 -2.62 1.53 -15.58
N TYR A 65 -1.46 2.04 -15.16
CA TYR A 65 -1.32 2.72 -13.87
C TYR A 65 -2.01 4.09 -13.89
N GLU A 66 -1.94 4.83 -15.00
CA GLU A 66 -2.65 6.09 -15.18
C GLU A 66 -4.15 5.88 -15.14
N PHE A 67 -4.67 4.87 -15.86
CA PHE A 67 -6.05 4.42 -15.72
C PHE A 67 -6.40 4.11 -14.26
N HIS A 68 -5.60 3.25 -13.61
CA HIS A 68 -5.82 2.83 -12.23
C HIS A 68 -5.82 4.00 -11.23
N LYS A 69 -5.05 5.05 -11.50
CA LYS A 69 -4.98 6.27 -10.67
C LYS A 69 -6.26 7.10 -10.81
N ILE A 70 -6.77 7.24 -12.03
CA ILE A 70 -7.88 8.13 -12.39
C ILE A 70 -9.23 7.54 -12.04
N VAL A 71 -9.40 6.22 -12.15
CA VAL A 71 -10.66 5.53 -11.83
C VAL A 71 -11.10 5.86 -10.41
N GLY A 72 -12.28 6.44 -10.23
CA GLY A 72 -12.86 6.73 -8.92
C GLY A 72 -13.35 5.46 -8.22
N SER A 73 -13.43 5.52 -6.89
CA SER A 73 -14.08 4.48 -6.09
C SER A 73 -15.56 4.82 -5.95
N SER A 74 -16.47 4.03 -6.53
CA SER A 74 -17.89 4.18 -6.20
C SER A 74 -18.24 3.42 -4.91
N ASN A 75 -19.25 3.89 -4.17
CA ASN A 75 -19.69 3.35 -2.88
C ASN A 75 -20.45 2.01 -2.95
N GLY A 76 -20.19 1.17 -3.96
CA GLY A 76 -20.86 -0.13 -4.11
C GLY A 76 -20.10 -1.31 -3.52
N ARG A 77 -20.76 -2.49 -3.48
CA ARG A 77 -20.20 -3.79 -3.03
C ARG A 77 -19.20 -4.39 -4.04
N TYR A 78 -18.41 -3.56 -4.72
CA TYR A 78 -17.61 -4.00 -5.85
C TYR A 78 -16.16 -4.28 -5.45
N ASP A 79 -15.57 -5.30 -6.07
CA ASP A 79 -14.25 -5.80 -5.71
C ASP A 79 -13.11 -4.92 -6.24
N TYR A 80 -13.29 -4.28 -7.40
CA TYR A 80 -12.25 -3.45 -8.01
C TYR A 80 -11.89 -2.20 -7.17
N PRO A 81 -12.83 -1.39 -6.66
CA PRO A 81 -12.51 -0.25 -5.79
C PRO A 81 -11.78 -0.65 -4.50
N LYS A 82 -12.14 -1.80 -3.90
CA LYS A 82 -11.46 -2.31 -2.69
C LYS A 82 -10.02 -2.72 -2.99
N ILE A 83 -9.80 -3.44 -4.09
CA ILE A 83 -8.46 -3.84 -4.52
C ILE A 83 -7.62 -2.62 -4.89
N LYS A 84 -8.21 -1.64 -5.60
CA LYS A 84 -7.58 -0.35 -5.89
C LYS A 84 -7.09 0.34 -4.63
N GLN A 85 -7.96 0.42 -3.61
CA GLN A 85 -7.57 1.02 -2.34
C GLN A 85 -6.38 0.28 -1.70
N GLN A 86 -6.37 -1.05 -1.73
CA GLN A 86 -5.27 -1.83 -1.15
C GLN A 86 -3.96 -1.66 -1.92
N LEU A 87 -3.99 -1.59 -3.26
CA LEU A 87 -2.80 -1.41 -4.09
C LEU A 87 -2.25 0.02 -4.04
N GLY A 88 -3.13 1.01 -3.87
CA GLY A 88 -2.78 2.42 -3.73
C GLY A 88 -2.22 2.79 -2.35
N GLN A 89 -2.52 2.00 -1.31
CA GLN A 89 -1.97 2.21 0.02
C GLN A 89 -0.49 1.81 0.08
N VAL A 90 0.34 2.69 0.64
CA VAL A 90 1.73 2.42 0.96
C VAL A 90 1.81 1.84 2.38
N PRO A 91 2.20 0.56 2.54
CA PRO A 91 2.38 0.00 3.87
C PRO A 91 3.67 0.54 4.50
N VAL A 92 3.55 1.00 5.74
CA VAL A 92 4.67 1.46 6.57
C VAL A 92 4.81 0.48 7.73
N PHE A 93 5.85 -0.33 7.70
CA PHE A 93 6.08 -1.32 8.74
C PHE A 93 7.02 -0.79 9.81
N GLY A 94 6.68 -1.05 11.06
CA GLY A 94 7.61 -0.92 12.20
C GLY A 94 7.63 -2.20 13.01
N PHE A 95 8.70 -2.42 13.77
CA PHE A 95 8.83 -3.59 14.64
C PHE A 95 8.54 -3.20 16.08
N ASN A 96 7.44 -3.71 16.64
CA ASN A 96 6.91 -3.29 17.93
C ASN A 96 6.57 -1.78 17.99
N SER A 97 6.28 -1.19 16.84
CA SER A 97 6.05 0.24 16.69
C SER A 97 4.74 0.69 17.32
N GLY A 98 3.77 -0.20 17.46
CA GLY A 98 2.52 0.09 18.14
C GLY A 98 2.71 0.43 19.62
N CYS A 99 3.70 -0.21 20.26
CA CYS A 99 4.01 -0.01 21.66
C CYS A 99 4.97 1.16 21.89
N TYR A 100 5.93 1.39 20.98
CA TYR A 100 6.97 2.40 21.14
C TYR A 100 6.74 3.61 20.24
N ASP A 101 7.03 3.51 18.94
CA ASP A 101 7.06 4.65 18.01
C ASP A 101 5.73 5.40 17.97
N ILE A 102 4.63 4.71 17.72
CA ILE A 102 3.30 5.31 17.62
C ILE A 102 2.87 5.92 18.94
N ASN A 103 3.20 5.30 20.07
CA ASN A 103 2.88 5.89 21.37
C ASN A 103 3.61 7.21 21.63
N LEU A 104 4.83 7.34 21.12
CA LEU A 104 5.62 8.57 21.20
C LEU A 104 5.06 9.66 20.28
N ILE A 105 4.78 9.32 19.01
CA ILE A 105 4.48 10.32 17.97
C ILE A 105 2.99 10.53 17.69
N LYS A 106 2.07 9.75 18.28
CA LYS A 106 0.63 9.77 17.92
C LYS A 106 -0.01 11.15 17.92
N LYS A 107 0.36 12.04 18.85
CA LYS A 107 -0.23 13.38 18.95
C LYS A 107 0.09 14.19 17.68
N ASP A 108 1.36 14.26 17.32
CA ASP A 108 1.82 14.99 16.14
C ASP A 108 1.38 14.28 14.86
N LEU A 109 1.42 12.95 14.85
CA LEU A 109 0.97 12.13 13.73
C LEU A 109 -0.49 12.40 13.38
N PHE A 110 -1.39 12.41 14.37
CA PHE A 110 -2.81 12.71 14.12
C PHE A 110 -3.05 14.18 13.79
N ALA A 111 -2.24 15.10 14.32
CA ALA A 111 -2.32 16.52 13.96
C ALA A 111 -1.92 16.78 12.50
N VAL A 112 -0.89 16.08 12.00
CA VAL A 112 -0.42 16.22 10.61
C VAL A 112 -1.32 15.48 9.62
N ILE A 113 -1.78 14.27 9.97
CA ILE A 113 -2.65 13.49 9.08
C ILE A 113 -4.05 14.10 9.00
N GLY A 114 -4.56 14.66 10.10
CA GLY A 114 -5.96 15.06 10.22
C GLY A 114 -6.85 13.84 10.48
N THR A 115 -7.69 13.90 11.50
CA THR A 115 -8.54 12.77 11.93
C THR A 115 -9.56 12.35 10.86
N GLU A 116 -9.95 13.26 10.00
CA GLU A 116 -10.87 13.06 8.87
C GLU A 116 -10.28 12.21 7.74
N ASN A 117 -8.95 12.13 7.64
CA ASN A 117 -8.26 11.34 6.61
C ASN A 117 -8.01 9.89 7.03
N ILE A 118 -8.35 9.54 8.27
CA ILE A 118 -8.19 8.20 8.84
C ILE A 118 -9.37 7.34 8.41
N THR A 119 -9.07 6.21 7.78
CA THR A 119 -10.07 5.25 7.32
C THR A 119 -10.29 4.11 8.31
N LEU A 120 -9.24 3.69 9.03
CA LEU A 120 -9.30 2.57 9.97
C LEU A 120 -8.22 2.70 11.03
N VAL A 121 -8.56 2.36 12.28
CA VAL A 121 -7.61 2.20 13.38
C VAL A 121 -7.92 0.89 14.10
N ILE A 122 -6.90 0.04 14.27
CA ILE A 122 -6.98 -1.20 15.04
C ILE A 122 -6.03 -1.09 16.22
N LYS A 123 -6.56 -1.31 17.42
CA LYS A 123 -5.81 -1.22 18.68
C LYS A 123 -6.11 -2.43 19.57
N ASN A 124 -5.07 -3.15 20.01
CA ASN A 124 -5.20 -4.24 20.98
C ASN A 124 -3.83 -4.67 21.58
N PRO A 125 -3.48 -4.33 22.83
CA PRO A 125 -3.79 -3.11 23.58
C PRO A 125 -3.07 -1.87 23.01
N SER A 126 -2.07 -2.06 22.16
CA SER A 126 -1.31 -1.04 21.43
C SER A 126 -1.84 -0.84 20.00
N TYR A 127 -1.39 0.21 19.29
CA TYR A 127 -1.83 0.47 17.91
C TYR A 127 -1.24 -0.57 16.95
N MET A 128 -2.08 -1.47 16.44
CA MET A 128 -1.65 -2.49 15.48
C MET A 128 -1.67 -1.96 14.04
N CYS A 129 -2.65 -1.09 13.74
CA CYS A 129 -2.84 -0.54 12.42
C CYS A 129 -3.45 0.88 12.49
N ILE A 130 -2.92 1.79 11.69
CA ILE A 130 -3.54 3.09 11.39
C ILE A 130 -3.53 3.21 9.86
N ALA A 131 -4.71 3.30 9.26
CA ALA A 131 -4.87 3.40 7.82
C ALA A 131 -5.51 4.72 7.42
N THR A 132 -5.06 5.25 6.30
CA THR A 132 -5.61 6.40 5.57
C THR A 132 -5.98 5.94 4.16
N GLY A 133 -6.43 6.85 3.29
CA GLY A 133 -6.62 6.52 1.87
C GLY A 133 -5.34 6.05 1.15
N TYR A 134 -4.17 6.50 1.62
CA TYR A 134 -2.89 6.38 0.89
C TYR A 134 -1.78 5.66 1.66
N MET A 135 -1.92 5.50 2.97
CA MET A 135 -0.91 4.91 3.84
C MET A 135 -1.56 3.93 4.82
N ARG A 136 -0.85 2.85 5.14
CA ARG A 136 -1.21 1.96 6.25
C ARG A 136 0.01 1.67 7.10
N THR A 137 0.04 2.18 8.33
CA THR A 137 1.08 1.80 9.30
C THR A 137 0.72 0.46 9.93
N LEU A 138 1.66 -0.47 9.96
CA LEU A 138 1.50 -1.81 10.50
C LEU A 138 2.65 -2.13 11.45
N ASP A 139 2.33 -2.78 12.55
CA ASP A 139 3.33 -3.35 13.43
C ASP A 139 3.58 -4.82 13.07
N ILE A 140 4.78 -5.11 12.56
CA ILE A 140 5.14 -6.44 12.08
C ILE A 140 5.24 -7.47 13.19
N SER A 141 5.40 -7.06 14.45
CA SER A 141 5.46 -8.00 15.58
C SER A 141 4.19 -8.86 15.68
N ASN A 142 3.07 -8.39 15.13
CA ASN A 142 1.80 -9.11 15.09
C ASN A 142 1.70 -10.15 13.97
N TYR A 143 2.63 -10.13 13.02
CA TYR A 143 2.63 -11.01 11.84
C TYR A 143 3.78 -12.03 11.87
N VAL A 144 4.65 -11.95 12.87
CA VAL A 144 5.76 -12.88 13.11
C VAL A 144 5.44 -13.79 14.30
N PRO A 145 6.07 -14.97 14.40
CA PRO A 145 5.89 -15.85 15.54
C PRO A 145 6.19 -15.15 16.88
N ALA A 146 5.45 -15.52 17.93
CA ALA A 146 5.69 -15.00 19.27
C ALA A 146 7.14 -15.24 19.71
N GLY A 147 7.75 -14.25 20.38
CA GLY A 147 9.14 -14.31 20.82
C GLY A 147 10.17 -14.08 19.71
N THR A 148 9.74 -13.71 18.49
CA THR A 148 10.65 -13.18 17.47
C THR A 148 11.17 -11.82 17.93
N SER A 149 12.48 -11.70 18.11
CA SER A 149 13.14 -10.42 18.34
C SER A 149 13.42 -9.71 17.02
N TYR A 150 13.65 -8.40 17.08
CA TYR A 150 14.05 -7.63 15.89
C TYR A 150 15.32 -8.21 15.26
N ASP A 151 16.29 -8.62 16.06
CA ASP A 151 17.53 -9.26 15.60
C ASP A 151 17.29 -10.58 14.85
N LYS A 152 16.42 -11.46 15.38
CA LYS A 152 16.01 -12.69 14.69
C LYS A 152 15.32 -12.37 13.37
N TYR A 153 14.41 -11.40 13.38
CA TYR A 153 13.71 -10.95 12.18
C TYR A 153 14.69 -10.45 11.10
N LEU A 154 15.64 -9.59 11.47
CA LEU A 154 16.67 -9.11 10.53
C LEU A 154 17.58 -10.24 10.05
N THR A 155 17.95 -11.18 10.92
CA THR A 155 18.78 -12.33 10.55
C THR A 155 18.09 -13.22 9.52
N THR A 156 16.82 -13.53 9.72
CA THR A 156 16.04 -14.39 8.82
C THR A 156 15.86 -13.77 7.43
N TYR A 157 15.49 -12.47 7.36
CA TYR A 157 15.11 -11.86 6.07
C TYR A 157 16.24 -11.09 5.38
N LEU A 158 17.29 -10.69 6.11
CA LEU A 158 18.35 -9.83 5.59
C LEU A 158 19.77 -10.37 5.83
N GLY A 159 19.90 -11.54 6.47
CA GLY A 159 21.20 -12.11 6.84
C GLY A 159 21.87 -11.38 8.02
N GLY A 160 21.10 -10.58 8.78
CA GLY A 160 21.54 -9.88 9.98
C GLY A 160 21.97 -8.44 9.70
N CYS A 161 22.40 -7.75 10.77
CA CYS A 161 22.97 -6.42 10.61
C CYS A 161 24.31 -6.49 9.90
N LYS A 162 24.48 -5.70 8.84
CA LYS A 162 25.80 -5.50 8.23
C LYS A 162 26.51 -4.39 8.97
N CYS A 163 27.50 -4.75 9.76
CA CYS A 163 28.37 -3.82 10.45
C CYS A 163 29.70 -3.76 9.71
N GLU A 164 30.04 -2.59 9.16
CA GLU A 164 31.39 -2.36 8.62
C GLU A 164 32.41 -2.24 9.76
N ASP A 165 31.96 -1.79 10.94
CA ASP A 165 32.73 -1.62 12.16
C ASP A 165 31.83 -1.62 13.41
N LYS A 166 32.42 -1.64 14.61
CA LYS A 166 31.68 -1.78 15.90
C LYS A 166 30.74 -0.61 16.23
N VAL A 167 30.77 0.47 15.45
CA VAL A 167 30.00 1.69 15.67
C VAL A 167 28.94 1.89 14.58
N GLN A 168 29.26 1.51 13.33
CA GLN A 168 28.37 1.68 12.19
C GLN A 168 27.79 0.32 11.75
N CYS A 169 26.57 0.06 12.21
CA CYS A 169 25.77 -1.08 11.78
C CYS A 169 24.58 -0.60 10.96
N VAL A 170 24.47 -1.10 9.73
CA VAL A 170 23.25 -0.96 8.93
C VAL A 170 22.32 -2.12 9.32
N CYS A 171 21.50 -1.85 10.34
CA CYS A 171 20.43 -2.71 10.80
C CYS A 171 19.10 -2.19 10.25
N GLY A 172 18.72 -2.60 9.05
CA GLY A 172 17.46 -2.15 8.48
C GLY A 172 17.13 -2.80 7.15
N LEU A 173 15.83 -2.91 6.87
CA LEU A 173 15.35 -3.18 5.52
C LEU A 173 15.88 -2.08 4.60
N GLY A 174 16.56 -2.45 3.51
CA GLY A 174 16.86 -1.51 2.44
C GLY A 174 15.58 -0.80 2.00
N LYS A 175 15.70 0.43 1.49
CA LYS A 175 14.54 1.18 1.00
C LYS A 175 13.89 0.42 -0.16
N GLY A 176 12.75 -0.20 0.12
CA GLY A 176 11.88 -0.79 -0.90
C GLY A 176 11.80 -2.32 -0.86
N ILE A 177 10.56 -2.78 -0.89
CA ILE A 177 10.06 -4.14 -1.10
C ILE A 177 10.29 -5.08 0.09
N PHE A 178 9.19 -5.36 0.77
CA PHE A 178 9.08 -6.37 1.80
C PHE A 178 9.22 -7.77 1.19
N PRO A 179 10.09 -8.65 1.75
CA PRO A 179 10.26 -10.01 1.26
C PRO A 179 9.14 -10.88 1.80
N TYR A 180 7.98 -10.83 1.14
CA TYR A 180 7.03 -11.94 1.15
C TYR A 180 6.98 -12.62 -0.22
N GLU A 181 8.14 -12.72 -0.87
CA GLU A 181 8.43 -13.61 -2.01
C GLU A 181 9.73 -14.36 -1.75
#